data_AF-A0A1I6AKG1-F1
#
_entry.id   AF-A0A1I6AKG1-F1
#
_cell.length_a   1.000
_cell.length_b   1.000
_cell.length_c   1.000
_cell.angle_alpha   90.00
_cell.angle_beta   90.00
_cell.angle_gamma   90.00
#
_symmetry.space_group_name_H-M   'P 1'
#
loop_
_entity.id
_entity.type
_entity.pdbx_description
1 polymer ?
#
loop_
_entity_poly.entity_id
_entity_poly.type
_entity_poly.pdbx_seq_one_letter_code
_entity_poly.pdbx_strand_id
1 'polypeptide(L)'
;MSGDSGNRPTGESRESDVTGTVATALAEVLYLDVSQVDLDAGFETLGLDSIIAVEFVAMVKDRLGVAETVESLYERQTPRAFAEHVRRTLVARRAVS
;
A
#
# COMPACT_ATOMS: atom_id res chain seq x y z
N MET A 1 17.71 -33.37 -6.80
CA MET A 1 17.66 -31.97 -6.35
C MET A 1 16.23 -31.51 -6.59
N SER A 2 15.26 -32.03 -5.83
CA SER A 2 14.84 -31.53 -4.51
C SER A 2 14.54 -30.04 -4.58
N GLY A 3 13.24 -29.76 -4.52
CA GLY A 3 12.65 -28.52 -4.98
C GLY A 3 13.01 -27.28 -4.19
N ASP A 4 12.62 -26.15 -4.75
CA ASP A 4 12.14 -25.05 -3.95
C ASP A 4 10.74 -24.70 -4.41
N SER A 5 9.88 -24.54 -3.41
CA SER A 5 8.45 -24.47 -3.56
C SER A 5 8.10 -23.21 -4.34
N GLY A 6 7.26 -23.38 -5.36
CA GLY A 6 6.49 -22.27 -5.88
C GLY A 6 5.81 -21.57 -4.72
N ASN A 7 6.24 -20.34 -4.46
CA ASN A 7 5.56 -19.40 -3.60
C ASN A 7 4.15 -19.20 -4.16
N ARG A 8 3.22 -20.06 -3.78
CA ARG A 8 1.79 -19.88 -4.05
C ARG A 8 1.28 -18.94 -2.97
N PRO A 9 0.95 -17.68 -3.27
CA PRO A 9 0.20 -16.86 -2.33
C PRO A 9 -1.16 -17.56 -2.11
N THR A 10 -1.33 -18.15 -0.92
CA THR A 10 -2.56 -18.78 -0.45
C THR A 10 -3.69 -17.75 -0.47
N GLY A 11 -4.81 -18.13 -1.08
CA GLY A 11 -5.94 -17.24 -1.43
C GLY A 11 -6.77 -16.69 -0.27
N GLU A 12 -6.32 -16.78 0.98
CA GLU A 12 -7.01 -16.28 2.17
C GLU A 12 -6.59 -14.85 2.56
N SER A 13 -5.44 -14.36 2.08
CA SER A 13 -4.86 -13.05 2.47
C SER A 13 -5.37 -11.84 1.66
N ARG A 14 -6.23 -12.06 0.66
CA ARG A 14 -6.53 -11.06 -0.38
C ARG A 14 -7.33 -9.84 0.10
N GLU A 15 -8.07 -9.95 1.19
CA GLU A 15 -8.86 -8.83 1.75
C GLU A 15 -8.20 -8.13 2.95
N SER A 16 -7.17 -8.73 3.55
CA SER A 16 -6.53 -8.20 4.77
C SER A 16 -5.14 -7.62 4.53
N ASP A 17 -4.59 -7.77 3.32
CA ASP A 17 -3.25 -7.29 3.00
C ASP A 17 -3.26 -5.85 2.45
N VAL A 18 -3.75 -4.92 3.28
CA VAL A 18 -3.67 -3.48 3.00
C VAL A 18 -2.21 -3.07 2.75
N THR A 19 -1.29 -3.63 3.53
CA THR A 19 0.15 -3.38 3.41
C THR A 19 0.70 -3.85 2.07
N GLY A 20 0.40 -5.08 1.63
CA GLY A 20 0.81 -5.58 0.32
C GLY A 20 0.19 -4.81 -0.83
N THR A 21 -1.04 -4.33 -0.69
CA THR A 21 -1.69 -3.46 -1.68
C THR A 21 -0.97 -2.11 -1.80
N VAL A 22 -0.64 -1.49 -0.66
CA VAL A 22 0.15 -0.26 -0.61
C VAL A 22 1.54 -0.46 -1.20
N ALA A 23 2.22 -1.55 -0.87
CA ALA A 23 3.55 -1.88 -1.39
C ALA A 23 3.52 -2.04 -2.91
N THR A 24 2.52 -2.77 -3.42
CA THR A 24 2.36 -3.03 -4.86
C THR A 24 2.01 -1.75 -5.61
N ALA A 25 1.12 -0.91 -5.06
CA ALA A 25 0.79 0.37 -5.65
C ALA A 25 2.00 1.32 -5.69
N LEU A 26 2.84 1.35 -4.65
CA LEU A 26 4.10 2.11 -4.65
C LEU A 26 5.07 1.59 -5.70
N ALA A 27 5.24 0.27 -5.79
CA ALA A 27 6.12 -0.36 -6.75
C ALA A 27 5.73 0.03 -8.19
N GLU A 28 4.43 0.01 -8.49
CA GLU A 28 3.92 0.38 -9.82
C GLU A 28 4.18 1.85 -10.17
N VAL A 29 3.84 2.79 -9.28
CA VAL A 29 4.00 4.23 -9.58
C VAL A 29 5.46 4.69 -9.57
N LEU A 30 6.34 3.98 -8.84
CA LEU A 30 7.77 4.24 -8.80
C LEU A 30 8.56 3.42 -9.84
N TYR A 31 7.88 2.55 -10.60
CA TYR A 31 8.51 1.63 -11.56
C TYR A 31 9.59 0.73 -10.93
N LEU A 32 9.33 0.22 -9.73
CA LEU A 32 10.19 -0.67 -8.95
C LEU A 32 9.59 -2.07 -8.83
N ASP A 33 10.42 -3.04 -8.47
CA ASP A 33 9.91 -4.32 -7.97
C ASP A 33 9.33 -4.14 -6.55
N VAL A 34 8.25 -4.85 -6.23
CA VAL A 34 7.61 -4.79 -4.90
C VAL A 34 8.58 -5.16 -3.76
N SER A 35 9.57 -6.00 -4.03
CA SER A 35 10.62 -6.37 -3.08
C SER A 35 11.61 -5.25 -2.77
N GLN A 36 11.64 -4.20 -3.60
CA GLN A 36 12.50 -3.02 -3.41
C GLN A 36 11.78 -1.90 -2.64
N VAL A 37 10.48 -2.02 -2.39
CA VAL A 37 9.71 -1.04 -1.62
C VAL A 37 10.00 -1.23 -0.13
N ASP A 38 10.78 -0.31 0.43
CA ASP A 38 10.97 -0.24 1.88
C ASP A 38 9.76 0.44 2.53
N LEU A 39 9.00 -0.34 3.31
CA LEU A 39 7.77 0.13 3.97
C LEU A 39 8.03 1.08 5.15
N ASP A 40 9.26 1.11 5.65
CA ASP A 40 9.69 1.94 6.78
C ASP A 40 10.46 3.18 6.32
N ALA A 41 10.80 3.27 5.03
CA ALA A 41 11.38 4.47 4.43
C ALA A 41 10.33 5.58 4.25
N GLY A 42 10.81 6.83 4.29
CA GLY A 42 9.99 8.00 3.97
C GLY A 42 9.54 8.00 2.51
N PHE A 43 8.34 8.49 2.23
CA PHE A 43 7.83 8.59 0.86
C PHE A 43 8.75 9.38 -0.07
N GLU A 44 9.32 10.48 0.42
CA GLU A 44 10.32 11.27 -0.30
C GLU A 44 11.62 10.51 -0.57
N THR A 45 12.02 9.62 0.34
CA THR A 45 13.22 8.77 0.19
C THR A 45 13.00 7.69 -0.88
N LEU A 46 11.77 7.17 -0.98
CA LEU A 46 11.36 6.24 -2.02
C LEU A 46 11.20 6.90 -3.40
N GLY A 47 11.25 8.24 -3.47
CA GLY A 47 11.08 8.99 -4.72
C GLY A 47 9.64 9.39 -5.04
N LEU A 48 8.74 9.36 -4.05
CA LEU A 48 7.36 9.77 -4.22
C LEU A 48 7.24 11.31 -4.18
N ASP A 49 7.18 11.93 -5.36
CA ASP A 49 6.94 13.36 -5.52
C ASP A 49 5.43 13.71 -5.55
N SER A 50 5.10 15.00 -5.67
CA SER A 50 3.72 15.48 -5.62
C SER A 50 2.84 15.02 -6.79
N ILE A 51 3.41 14.74 -7.97
CA ILE A 51 2.64 14.24 -9.12
C ILE A 51 2.37 12.75 -8.93
N ILE A 52 3.40 11.99 -8.57
CA ILE A 52 3.30 10.54 -8.35
C ILE A 52 2.44 10.23 -7.12
N ALA A 53 2.46 11.08 -6.09
CA ALA A 53 1.61 10.95 -4.90
C ALA A 53 0.10 10.97 -5.25
N VAL A 54 -0.31 11.81 -6.20
CA VAL A 54 -1.72 11.87 -6.65
C VAL A 54 -2.12 10.55 -7.31
N GLU A 55 -1.26 10.01 -8.17
CA GLU A 55 -1.49 8.73 -8.84
C GLU A 55 -1.53 7.56 -7.84
N PHE A 56 -0.59 7.54 -6.89
CA PHE A 56 -0.56 6.55 -5.82
C PHE A 56 -1.87 6.54 -5.01
N VAL A 57 -2.32 7.70 -4.54
CA VAL A 57 -3.55 7.82 -3.75
C VAL A 57 -4.78 7.40 -4.57
N ALA A 58 -4.83 7.77 -5.85
CA ALA A 58 -5.90 7.33 -6.75
C ALA A 58 -5.94 5.81 -6.90
N MET A 59 -4.77 5.18 -7.05
CA MET A 59 -4.63 3.73 -7.17
C MET A 59 -5.03 2.99 -5.88
N VAL A 60 -4.63 3.50 -4.72
CA VAL A 60 -5.05 2.99 -3.41
C VAL A 60 -6.56 3.08 -3.24
N LYS A 61 -7.15 4.21 -3.63
CA LYS A 61 -8.60 4.42 -3.58
C LYS A 61 -9.33 3.40 -4.45
N ASP A 62 -8.86 3.16 -5.66
CA ASP A 62 -9.45 2.19 -6.59
C ASP A 62 -9.37 0.76 -6.03
N ARG A 63 -8.22 0.36 -5.49
CA ARG A 63 -7.98 -1.00 -4.98
C ARG A 63 -8.67 -1.30 -3.65
N LEU A 64 -8.72 -0.34 -2.74
CA LEU A 64 -9.19 -0.54 -1.36
C LEU A 64 -10.53 0.14 -1.05
N GLY A 65 -11.07 0.95 -1.97
CA GLY A 65 -12.34 1.66 -1.77
C GLY A 65 -12.29 2.74 -0.68
N VAL A 66 -11.10 3.20 -0.29
CA VAL A 66 -10.90 4.27 0.70
C VAL A 66 -10.69 5.63 0.02
N ALA A 67 -11.24 6.68 0.60
CA ALA A 67 -11.07 8.04 0.10
C ALA A 67 -9.92 8.73 0.84
N GLU A 68 -8.70 8.27 0.60
CA GLU A 68 -7.48 8.93 1.11
C GLU A 68 -7.12 10.16 0.26
N THR A 69 -6.33 11.07 0.84
CA THR A 69 -5.84 12.27 0.15
C THR A 69 -4.32 12.36 0.19
N VAL A 70 -3.73 13.19 -0.67
CA VAL A 70 -2.28 13.43 -0.70
C VAL A 70 -1.81 14.12 0.58
N GLU A 71 -2.65 14.96 1.19
CA GLU A 71 -2.38 15.55 2.51
C GLU A 71 -2.31 14.45 3.57
N SER A 72 -3.26 13.52 3.58
CA SER A 72 -3.20 12.35 4.47
C SER A 72 -1.94 11.53 4.26
N LEU A 73 -1.56 11.31 3.01
CA LEU A 73 -0.32 10.61 2.67
C LEU A 73 0.89 11.30 3.31
N TYR A 74 1.08 12.61 3.12
CA TYR A 74 2.24 13.32 3.65
C TYR A 74 2.24 13.47 5.17
N GLU A 75 1.07 13.48 5.84
CA GLU A 75 0.99 13.37 7.30
C GLU A 75 1.57 12.04 7.82
N ARG A 76 1.51 10.99 7.00
CA ARG A 76 1.92 9.64 7.33
C ARG A 76 3.25 9.40 6.65
N GLN A 77 4.35 9.65 7.35
CA GLN A 77 5.68 9.73 6.74
C GLN A 77 6.12 8.47 5.96
N THR A 78 5.58 7.28 6.26
CA THR A 78 6.01 6.00 5.68
C THR A 78 4.84 5.18 5.09
N PRO A 79 5.10 4.29 4.11
CA PRO A 79 4.11 3.36 3.58
C PRO A 79 3.44 2.50 4.65
N ARG A 80 4.19 2.03 5.65
CA ARG A 80 3.64 1.24 6.76
C ARG A 80 2.63 2.05 7.57
N ALA A 81 2.97 3.30 7.92
CA ALA A 81 2.06 4.17 8.67
C ALA A 81 0.78 4.47 7.88
N PHE A 82 0.92 4.66 6.56
CA PHE A 82 -0.21 4.84 5.65
C PHE A 82 -1.11 3.61 5.57
N ALA A 83 -0.53 2.42 5.37
CA ALA A 83 -1.26 1.16 5.33
C ALA A 83 -2.03 0.89 6.64
N GLU A 84 -1.41 1.15 7.79
CA GLU A 84 -2.07 1.00 9.10
C GLU A 84 -3.27 1.96 9.25
N HIS A 85 -3.13 3.21 8.77
CA HIS A 85 -4.24 4.14 8.77
C HIS A 85 -5.42 3.62 7.93
N VAL A 86 -5.13 3.22 6.68
CA VAL A 86 -6.14 2.70 5.76
C VAL A 86 -6.85 1.48 6.34
N ARG A 87 -6.09 0.56 6.96
CA ARG A 87 -6.62 -0.62 7.63
C ARG A 87 -7.62 -0.24 8.73
N ARG A 88 -7.28 0.73 9.58
CA ARG A 88 -8.21 1.23 10.62
C ARG A 88 -9.47 1.85 10.02
N THR A 89 -9.32 2.64 8.96
CA THR A 89 -10.45 3.28 8.27
C THR A 89 -11.41 2.23 7.70
N LEU A 90 -10.89 1.15 7.11
CA LEU A 90 -11.68 0.03 6.60
C LEU A 90 -12.42 -0.71 7.73
N VAL A 91 -11.75 -1.00 8.84
CA VAL A 91 -12.38 -1.67 10.00
C VAL A 91 -13.49 -0.81 10.60
N ALA A 92 -13.24 0.49 10.79
CA ALA A 92 -14.21 1.42 11.35
C ALA A 92 -15.48 1.53 10.48
N ARG A 93 -15.34 1.55 9.15
CA ARG A 93 -16.47 1.55 8.22
C ARG A 93 -17.34 0.29 8.32
N ARG A 94 -16.71 -0.87 8.49
CA ARG A 94 -17.41 -2.16 8.63
C ARG A 94 -18.21 -2.25 9.93
N ALA A 95 -17.69 -1.70 11.04
CA ALA A 95 -18.36 -1.74 12.34
C ALA A 95 -19.63 -0.86 12.43
N VAL A 96 -19.83 0.04 11.47
CA VAL A 96 -20.97 0.98 11.40
C VAL A 96 -22.06 0.49 10.42
N SER A 97 -21.83 -0.66 9.77
CA SER A 97 -22.79 -1.33 8.86
C SER A 97 -23.49 -2.48 9.58
#